data_AF-A0A4R1HES3-F1
#
_entry.id   AF-A0A4R1HES3-F1
#
_cell.length_a   1.000
_cell.length_b   1.000
_cell.length_c   1.000
_cell.angle_alpha   90.00
_cell.angle_beta   90.00
_cell.angle_gamma   90.00
#
_symmetry.space_group_name_H-M   'P 1'
#
loop_
_entity.id
_entity.type
_entity.pdbx_description
1 polymer ?
#
loop_
_entity_poly.entity_id
_entity_poly.type
_entity_poly.pdbx_seq_one_letter_code
_entity_poly.pdbx_strand_id
1 'polypeptide(L)' 'MTDPWVWPDDWTWPENPGEQGAVDLAHHLEQAARALREGRASVRRSATSTTTGGPNRLDVDLTWSPADPA' A
#
# COMPACT_ATOMS: atom_id res chain seq x y z
N MET A 1 5.57 1.59 -27.94
CA MET A 1 5.97 0.71 -26.82
C MET A 1 5.11 1.10 -25.64
N THR A 2 4.04 0.36 -25.40
CA THR A 2 3.17 0.50 -24.24
C THR A 2 3.76 -0.37 -23.15
N ASP A 3 4.08 0.22 -21.99
CA ASP A 3 4.52 -0.52 -20.82
C ASP A 3 3.40 -1.52 -20.44
N PRO A 4 3.67 -2.84 -20.35
CA PRO A 4 2.62 -3.82 -20.07
C PRO A 4 2.08 -3.74 -18.64
N TRP A 5 2.60 -2.82 -17.81
CA TRP A 5 2.26 -2.68 -16.40
C TRP A 5 1.75 -1.28 -16.04
N VAL A 6 0.96 -0.67 -16.92
CA VAL A 6 0.11 0.46 -16.54
C VAL A 6 -1.01 -0.08 -15.66
N TRP A 7 -0.74 -0.11 -14.36
CA TRP A 7 -1.74 -0.46 -13.36
C TRP A 7 -2.73 0.71 -13.21
N PRO A 8 -4.03 0.42 -13.00
CA PRO A 8 -4.98 1.47 -12.69
C PRO A 8 -4.55 2.17 -11.40
N ASP A 9 -4.72 3.50 -11.35
CA ASP A 9 -4.51 4.33 -10.14
C ASP A 9 -5.29 3.81 -8.91
N ASP A 10 -6.31 2.96 -9.12
CA ASP A 10 -7.20 2.41 -8.09
C ASP A 10 -6.88 0.94 -7.74
N TRP A 11 -5.69 0.65 -7.21
CA TRP A 11 -5.42 -0.67 -6.61
C TRP A 11 -6.17 -0.83 -5.26
N THR A 12 -6.97 -1.88 -5.14
CA THR A 12 -7.72 -2.21 -3.91
C THR A 12 -7.22 -3.50 -3.27
N TRP A 13 -7.25 -3.56 -1.94
CA TRP A 13 -6.85 -4.76 -1.20
C TRP A 13 -7.69 -5.98 -1.62
N PRO A 14 -7.06 -7.09 -2.05
CA PRO A 14 -7.82 -8.28 -2.44
C PRO A 14 -8.35 -9.00 -1.19
N GLU A 15 -9.67 -9.20 -1.11
CA GLU A 15 -10.29 -9.91 0.02
C GLU A 15 -10.03 -11.42 0.03
N ASN A 16 -9.86 -12.02 -1.16
CA ASN A 16 -9.47 -13.42 -1.34
C ASN A 16 -8.54 -13.53 -2.55
N PRO A 17 -7.25 -13.23 -2.38
CA PRO A 17 -6.31 -13.35 -3.49
C PRO A 17 -6.16 -14.84 -3.84
N GLY A 18 -6.58 -15.22 -5.06
CA GLY A 18 -6.04 -16.43 -5.69
C GLY A 18 -4.52 -16.32 -5.86
N GLU A 19 -3.87 -17.35 -6.38
CA GLU A 19 -2.40 -17.42 -6.47
C GLU A 19 -1.77 -16.20 -7.15
N GLN A 20 -2.32 -15.76 -8.29
CA GLN A 20 -1.86 -14.55 -8.97
C GLN A 20 -2.07 -13.27 -8.14
N GLY A 21 -3.21 -13.14 -7.46
CA GLY A 21 -3.48 -11.98 -6.61
C GLY A 21 -2.56 -11.90 -5.39
N ALA A 22 -2.07 -13.05 -4.90
CA ALA A 22 -1.10 -13.09 -3.81
C ALA A 22 0.28 -12.63 -4.30
N VAL A 23 0.68 -13.01 -5.52
CA VAL A 23 1.91 -12.54 -6.18
C VAL A 23 1.84 -11.03 -6.42
N ASP A 24 0.72 -10.53 -6.95
CA ASP A 24 0.55 -9.10 -7.21
C ASP A 24 0.56 -8.28 -5.91
N LEU A 25 -0.06 -8.80 -4.84
CA LEU A 25 -0.02 -8.20 -3.49
C LEU A 25 1.41 -8.16 -2.94
N ALA A 26 2.14 -9.27 -3.03
CA ALA A 26 3.53 -9.32 -2.56
C ALA A 26 4.39 -8.29 -3.29
N HIS A 27 4.24 -8.18 -4.61
CA HIS A 27 4.92 -7.17 -5.41
C HIS A 27 4.56 -5.74 -4.97
N HIS A 28 3.28 -5.47 -4.70
CA HIS A 28 2.83 -4.17 -4.20
C HIS A 28 3.48 -3.80 -2.86
N LEU A 29 3.56 -4.75 -1.92
CA LEU A 29 4.19 -4.54 -0.63
C LEU A 29 5.70 -4.32 -0.75
N GLU A 30 6.37 -4.99 -1.68
CA GLU A 30 7.80 -4.77 -1.97
C GLU A 30 8.07 -3.36 -2.50
N GLN A 31 7.25 -2.87 -3.43
CA GLN A 31 7.36 -1.51 -3.95
C GLN A 31 7.13 -0.46 -2.86
N ALA A 32 6.11 -0.67 -2.02
CA ALA A 32 5.81 0.20 -0.89
C ALA A 32 6.98 0.25 0.12
N ALA A 33 7.54 -0.93 0.46
CA ALA A 33 8.69 -1.03 1.35
C ALA A 33 9.93 -0.35 0.78
N ARG A 34 10.15 -0.46 -0.53
CA ARG A 34 11.25 0.23 -1.22
C ARG A 34 11.06 1.75 -1.19
N ALA A 35 9.86 2.24 -1.50
CA ALA A 35 9.57 3.67 -1.47
C ALA A 35 9.73 4.27 -0.06
N LEU A 36 9.38 3.52 1.00
CA LEU A 36 9.65 3.90 2.39
C LEU A 36 11.16 4.05 2.66
N ARG A 37 11.97 3.09 2.22
CA ARG A 37 13.44 3.14 2.39
C ARG A 37 14.07 4.31 1.63
N GLU A 38 13.52 4.65 0.47
CA GLU A 38 14.01 5.72 -0.40
C GLU A 38 13.44 7.10 -0.04
N GLY A 39 12.60 7.21 0.99
CA GLY A 39 11.99 8.49 1.39
C GLY A 39 10.95 9.03 0.42
N ARG A 40 10.41 8.17 -0.47
CA ARG A 40 9.41 8.50 -1.50
C ARG A 40 7.98 8.14 -1.08
N ALA A 41 7.79 7.78 0.20
CA ALA A 41 6.50 7.42 0.77
C ALA A 41 6.13 8.34 1.93
N SER A 42 4.84 8.69 2.01
CA SER A 42 4.22 9.43 3.12
C SER A 42 3.31 8.50 3.91
N VAL A 43 3.38 8.60 5.24
CA VAL A 43 2.55 7.82 6.16
C VAL A 43 1.63 8.77 6.92
N ARG A 44 0.32 8.64 6.72
CA ARG A 44 -0.68 9.32 7.53
C ARG A 44 -1.20 8.35 8.59
N ARG A 45 -1.21 8.78 9.84
CA ARG A 45 -1.72 7.99 10.97
C ARG A 45 -2.94 8.67 11.53
N SER A 46 -4.03 7.92 11.66
CA SER A 46 -5.25 8.37 12.34
C SER A 46 -5.53 7.39 13.47
N ALA A 47 -5.60 7.91 14.70
CA ALA A 47 -5.97 7.10 15.84
C ALA A 47 -7.39 7.51 16.27
N THR A 48 -8.30 6.55 16.29
CA THR A 48 -9.64 6.74 16.83
C THR A 48 -9.79 5.82 18.02
N SER A 49 -9.93 6.42 19.22
CA SER A 49 -10.32 5.66 20.42
C SER A 49 -11.82 5.52 20.39
N THR A 50 -12.33 4.29 20.34
CA THR A 50 -13.77 4.05 20.17
C THR A 50 -14.55 4.02 21.49
N THR A 51 -13.91 3.87 22.66
CA THR A 51 -14.57 3.92 23.99
C THR A 51 -13.55 3.98 25.14
N THR A 52 -13.98 4.48 26.31
CA THR A 52 -13.25 4.38 27.58
C THR A 52 -13.12 2.91 27.99
N GLY A 53 -12.05 2.23 27.56
CA GLY A 53 -11.73 0.83 27.91
C GLY A 53 -11.72 -0.17 26.75
N GLY A 54 -12.02 0.26 25.51
CA GLY A 54 -11.89 -0.58 24.31
C GLY A 54 -10.49 -0.53 23.68
N PRO A 55 -10.19 -1.43 22.72
CA PRO A 55 -8.95 -1.34 21.96
C PRO A 55 -8.90 -0.03 21.18
N ASN A 56 -7.74 0.62 21.14
CA ASN A 56 -7.54 1.77 20.28
C ASN A 56 -7.41 1.29 18.83
N ARG A 57 -8.18 1.90 17.92
CA ARG A 57 -8.01 1.68 16.49
C ARG A 57 -6.97 2.65 15.96
N LEU A 58 -5.99 2.11 15.23
CA LEU A 58 -5.01 2.90 14.48
C LEU A 58 -5.19 2.58 13.00
N ASP A 59 -5.68 3.56 12.24
CA ASP A 59 -5.73 3.51 10.80
C ASP A 59 -4.43 4.15 10.26
N VAL A 60 -3.76 3.44 9.35
CA VAL A 60 -2.51 3.88 8.72
C VAL A 60 -2.71 3.89 7.22
N ASP A 61 -2.69 5.10 6.65
CA ASP A 61 -2.69 5.28 5.21
C ASP A 61 -1.24 5.45 4.73
N LEU A 62 -0.85 4.64 3.76
CA LEU A 62 0.47 4.68 3.14
C LEU A 62 0.30 5.11 1.68
N THR A 63 0.97 6.19 1.28
CA THR A 63 0.98 6.69 -0.10
C THR A 63 2.42 6.80 -0.56
N TRP A 64 2.74 6.28 -1.75
CA TRP A 64 4.08 6.35 -2.29
C TRP A 64 4.07 6.62 -3.78
N SER A 65 5.13 7.26 -4.27
CA SER A 65 5.33 7.43 -5.70
C SER A 65 6.01 6.20 -6.29
N PRO A 66 5.79 5.86 -7.58
CA PRO A 66 6.60 4.86 -8.27
C PRO A 66 8.07 5.30 -8.33
N ALA A 67 8.99 4.34 -8.43
CA ALA A 67 10.39 4.66 -8.69
C ALA A 67 10.48 5.35 -10.05
N ASP A 68 11.26 6.43 -10.13
CA ASP A 68 11.52 7.10 -11.40
C ASP A 68 12.16 6.07 -12.35
N PRO A 69 11.60 5.80 -13.54
CA PRO A 69 12.22 4.90 -14.49
C PRO A 69 13.53 5.53 -14.97
N ALA A 70 14.65 5.05 -14.41
CA ALA A 70 15.99 5.39 -14.85
C ALA A 70 16.28 4.91 -16.28
#